data_AF-A0A397CF34-F1
#
_entry.id   AF-A0A397CF34-F1
#
_cell.length_a   1.000
_cell.length_b   1.000
_cell.length_c   1.000
_cell.angle_alpha   90.00
_cell.angle_beta   90.00
_cell.angle_gamma   90.00
#
_symmetry.space_group_name_H-M   'P 1'
#
loop_
_entity.id
_entity.type
_entity.pdbx_description
1 polymer ?
#
loop_
_entity_poly.entity_id
_entity_poly.type
_entity_poly.pdbx_seq_one_letter_code
_entity_poly.pdbx_strand_id
1 'polypeptide(L)'
;MDHYPSTPRFDSAYTQVLWFFTGVNVAEAALVLYAHGLKTYVRQNWVDAIAVVVSVMDSFPHLRVLRILRLNSHSMVSILKTLTMSLPALLNVASLLLLFAFVYAILGMNLFYDPDNPLYGECIRDVVNFDSLTSTMMVLFVVVTVL
;
A
#
# COMPACT_ATOMS: atom_id res chain seq x y z
N MET A 1 -7.90 12.55 14.59
CA MET A 1 -7.80 12.42 16.06
C MET A 1 -6.42 12.93 16.43
N ASP A 2 -6.36 14.25 16.47
CA ASP A 2 -5.13 15.05 16.42
C ASP A 2 -4.88 15.59 17.83
N HIS A 3 -4.49 14.69 18.74
CA HIS A 3 -4.05 15.08 20.07
C HIS A 3 -2.54 15.40 20.03
N TYR A 4 -2.23 16.70 19.99
CA TYR A 4 -0.89 17.24 20.23
C TYR A 4 -1.03 18.34 21.29
N PRO A 5 -0.26 18.30 22.39
CA PRO A 5 1.19 18.11 22.41
C PRO A 5 1.67 16.74 22.93
N SER A 6 2.75 16.22 22.35
CA SER A 6 3.47 15.07 22.88
C SER A 6 4.17 15.44 24.19
N THR A 7 3.90 14.70 25.27
CA THR A 7 4.63 14.93 26.52
C THR A 7 6.08 14.44 26.36
N PRO A 8 7.08 15.13 26.96
CA PRO A 8 8.51 14.79 26.79
C PRO A 8 8.86 13.34 27.18
N ARG A 9 8.07 12.71 28.06
CA ARG A 9 8.26 11.31 28.47
C ARG A 9 7.85 10.31 27.39
N PHE A 10 6.79 10.61 26.62
CA PHE A 10 6.34 9.74 25.53
C PHE A 10 7.36 9.71 24.40
N ASP A 11 7.81 10.88 23.93
CA ASP A 11 8.79 10.96 22.84
C ASP A 11 10.12 10.27 23.19
N SER A 12 10.55 10.36 24.46
CA SER A 12 11.73 9.64 24.96
C SER A 12 11.52 8.12 24.98
N ALA A 13 10.39 7.64 25.48
CA ALA A 13 10.09 6.20 25.53
C ALA A 13 9.96 5.61 24.12
N TYR A 14 9.29 6.32 23.19
CA TYR A 14 9.18 5.90 21.80
C TYR A 14 10.54 5.82 21.11
N THR A 15 11.40 6.82 21.35
CA THR A 15 12.75 6.84 20.79
C THR A 15 13.58 5.67 21.33
N GLN A 16 13.51 5.35 22.63
CA GLN A 16 14.23 4.22 23.21
C GLN A 16 13.80 2.87 22.61
N VAL A 17 12.49 2.65 22.49
CA VAL A 17 11.93 1.42 21.91
C VAL A 17 12.37 1.28 20.45
N LEU A 18 12.34 2.37 19.69
CA LEU A 18 12.77 2.38 18.29
C LEU A 18 14.26 2.02 18.12
N TRP A 19 15.13 2.59 18.95
CA TRP A 19 16.56 2.28 18.92
C TRP A 19 16.85 0.82 19.26
N PHE A 20 16.12 0.26 20.23
CA PHE A 20 16.21 -1.16 20.56
C PHE A 20 15.84 -2.05 19.37
N PHE A 21 14.69 -1.80 18.74
CA PHE A 21 14.23 -2.59 17.58
C PHE A 21 15.15 -2.45 16.37
N THR A 22 15.65 -1.25 16.11
CA THR A 22 16.62 -1.03 15.01
C THR A 22 17.90 -1.81 15.25
N GLY A 23 18.40 -1.84 16.50
CA GLY A 23 19.57 -2.62 16.88
C GLY A 23 19.37 -4.12 16.65
N VAL A 24 18.21 -4.66 17.00
CA VAL A 24 17.85 -6.07 16.76
C VAL A 24 17.84 -6.39 15.27
N ASN A 25 17.19 -5.56 14.44
CA ASN A 25 17.11 -5.80 12.99
C ASN A 25 18.48 -5.71 12.31
N VAL A 26 19.34 -4.77 12.74
CA VAL A 26 20.72 -4.68 12.24
C VAL A 26 21.55 -5.89 12.66
N ALA A 27 21.39 -6.37 13.90
CA ALA A 27 22.07 -7.56 14.39
C ALA A 27 21.62 -8.82 13.65
N GLU A 28 20.31 -9.00 13.44
CA GLU A 28 19.75 -10.09 12.63
C GLU A 28 20.28 -10.03 11.19
N ALA A 29 20.26 -8.85 10.56
CA ALA A 29 20.80 -8.65 9.22
C ALA A 29 22.29 -9.03 9.15
N ALA A 30 23.11 -8.60 10.11
CA ALA A 30 24.53 -8.92 10.17
C ALA A 30 24.79 -10.42 10.33
N LEU A 31 24.02 -11.07 11.22
CA LEU A 31 24.14 -12.51 11.48
C LEU A 31 23.73 -13.33 10.25
N VAL A 32 22.64 -12.96 9.59
CA VAL A 32 22.18 -13.64 8.38
C VAL A 32 23.10 -13.36 7.18
N LEU A 33 23.66 -12.15 7.05
CA LEU A 33 24.64 -11.82 6.02
C LEU A 33 25.91 -12.67 6.16
N TYR A 34 26.38 -12.82 7.39
CA TYR A 34 27.56 -13.64 7.70
C TYR A 34 27.31 -15.13 7.39
N ALA A 35 26.10 -15.63 7.66
CA ALA A 35 25.78 -17.04 7.45
C ALA A 35 25.45 -17.41 5.99
N HIS A 36 24.67 -16.60 5.26
CA HIS A 36 24.05 -16.99 3.98
C HIS A 36 24.39 -16.10 2.77
N GLY A 37 25.08 -14.97 2.98
CA GLY A 37 25.44 -14.01 1.92
C GLY A 37 24.30 -13.08 1.46
N LEU A 38 24.67 -11.97 0.80
CA LEU A 38 23.78 -10.82 0.54
C LEU A 38 22.56 -11.15 -0.35
N LYS A 39 22.74 -11.93 -1.44
CA LYS A 39 21.64 -12.26 -2.36
C LYS A 39 20.57 -13.14 -1.70
N THR A 40 20.99 -14.07 -0.85
CA THR A 40 20.09 -14.98 -0.14
C THR A 40 19.30 -14.24 0.94
N TYR A 41 19.97 -13.36 1.68
CA TYR A 41 19.34 -12.49 2.69
C TYR A 41 18.24 -11.60 2.09
N VAL A 42 18.55 -10.86 1.01
CA VAL A 42 17.58 -9.96 0.39
C VAL A 42 16.39 -10.72 -0.20
N ARG A 43 16.56 -11.92 -0.75
CA ARG A 43 15.42 -12.66 -1.32
C ARG A 43 14.44 -13.16 -0.26
N GLN A 44 14.96 -13.65 0.86
CA GLN A 44 14.15 -14.28 1.90
C GLN A 44 13.58 -13.26 2.90
N ASN A 45 14.34 -12.19 3.17
CA ASN A 45 14.00 -11.20 4.18
C ASN A 45 14.02 -9.77 3.64
N TRP A 46 13.49 -9.60 2.43
CA TRP A 46 13.50 -8.32 1.70
C TRP A 46 12.91 -7.16 2.50
N VAL A 47 11.90 -7.42 3.34
CA VAL A 47 11.24 -6.37 4.15
C VAL A 47 12.15 -5.87 5.28
N ASP A 48 12.81 -6.78 5.98
CA ASP A 48 13.74 -6.45 7.05
C ASP A 48 15.02 -5.81 6.47
N ALA A 49 15.43 -6.23 5.27
CA ALA A 49 16.49 -5.57 4.52
C ALA A 49 16.13 -4.11 4.18
N ILE A 50 14.89 -3.83 3.75
CA ILE A 50 14.41 -2.46 3.53
C ILE A 50 14.40 -1.68 4.85
N ALA A 51 13.93 -2.28 5.95
CA ALA A 51 13.89 -1.62 7.25
C ALA A 51 15.29 -1.20 7.72
N VAL A 52 16.31 -2.05 7.50
CA VAL A 52 17.72 -1.74 7.80
C VAL A 52 18.24 -0.63 6.88
N VAL A 53 18.00 -0.70 5.57
CA VAL A 53 18.43 0.33 4.61
C VAL A 53 17.81 1.69 4.94
N VAL A 54 16.51 1.73 5.22
CA VAL A 54 15.80 2.95 5.65
C VAL A 54 16.43 3.51 6.93
N SER A 55 16.70 2.66 7.93
CA SER A 55 17.32 3.07 9.19
C SER A 55 18.74 3.64 9.00
N VAL A 56 19.53 3.05 8.10
CA VAL A 56 20.87 3.54 7.75
C VAL A 56 20.79 4.86 6.98
N MET A 57 19.86 5.00 6.04
CA MET A 57 19.65 6.24 5.28
C MET A 57 19.22 7.40 6.19
N ASP A 58 18.42 7.11 7.21
CA ASP A 58 17.93 8.09 8.19
C ASP A 58 19.00 8.49 9.22
N SER A 59 20.18 7.83 9.21
CA SER A 59 21.37 8.28 9.95
C SER A 59 22.09 9.43 9.23
N PHE A 60 21.79 9.67 7.95
CA PHE A 60 22.31 10.80 7.20
C PHE A 60 21.40 12.04 7.39
N PRO A 61 21.95 13.21 7.80
CA PRO A 61 21.17 14.41 8.11
C PRO A 61 20.32 14.99 6.98
N HIS A 62 20.55 14.55 5.74
CA HIS A 62 19.95 15.08 4.50
C HIS A 62 18.65 14.39 4.09
N LEU A 63 18.29 13.27 4.74
CA LEU A 63 17.13 12.43 4.38
C LEU A 63 16.07 12.41 5.49
N ARG A 64 15.79 13.58 6.10
CA ARG A 64 14.84 13.76 7.22
C ARG A 64 13.38 13.34 6.96
N VAL A 65 13.03 12.94 5.74
CA VAL A 65 11.67 12.54 5.34
C VAL A 65 11.33 11.12 5.82
N LEU A 66 12.33 10.30 6.18
CA LEU A 66 12.14 8.91 6.61
C LEU A 66 11.80 8.75 8.10
N ARG A 67 11.78 9.83 8.87
CA ARG A 67 11.39 9.81 10.30
C ARG A 67 9.98 9.25 10.54
N ILE A 68 9.08 9.31 9.55
CA ILE A 68 7.73 8.73 9.63
C ILE A 68 7.75 7.20 9.44
N LEU A 69 8.71 6.66 8.71
CA LEU A 69 8.89 5.22 8.53
C LEU A 69 9.47 4.54 9.79
N ARG A 70 10.19 5.29 10.64
CA ARG A 70 10.62 4.83 11.98
C ARG A 70 9.45 4.44 12.88
N LEU A 71 8.32 5.13 12.81
CA LEU A 71 7.14 4.86 13.67
C LEU A 71 6.41 3.56 13.33
N ASN A 72 6.69 2.95 12.16
CA ASN A 72 5.86 1.89 11.59
C ASN A 72 6.58 0.55 11.39
N SER A 73 7.83 0.42 11.85
CA SER A 73 8.77 -0.55 11.26
C SER A 73 8.54 -2.03 11.61
N HIS A 74 7.74 -2.39 12.62
CA HIS A 74 7.56 -3.82 12.97
C HIS A 74 6.11 -4.30 12.94
N SER A 75 5.16 -3.53 13.49
CA SER A 75 3.75 -3.96 13.51
C SER A 75 3.10 -3.82 12.12
N MET A 76 3.28 -2.68 11.43
CA MET A 76 2.80 -2.54 10.05
C MET A 76 3.56 -3.42 9.07
N VAL A 77 4.88 -3.61 9.26
CA VAL A 77 5.68 -4.46 8.37
C VAL A 77 5.25 -5.92 8.43
N SER A 78 4.88 -6.43 9.61
CA SER A 78 4.31 -7.77 9.74
C SER A 78 2.97 -7.90 9.00
N ILE A 79 2.11 -6.87 9.06
CA ILE A 79 0.84 -6.83 8.32
C ILE A 79 1.09 -6.71 6.80
N LEU A 80 2.08 -5.92 6.38
CA LEU A 80 2.47 -5.83 4.97
C LEU A 80 3.07 -7.15 4.48
N LYS A 81 3.78 -7.90 5.33
CA LYS A 81 4.28 -9.24 5.02
C LYS A 81 3.13 -10.24 4.84
N THR A 82 2.12 -10.21 5.71
CA THR A 82 0.94 -11.08 5.53
C THR A 82 0.12 -10.68 4.30
N LEU A 83 0.00 -9.38 4.03
CA LEU A 83 -0.66 -8.85 2.83
C LEU A 83 0.10 -9.22 1.56
N THR A 84 1.42 -9.17 1.54
CA THR A 84 2.23 -9.55 0.37
C THR A 84 2.24 -11.06 0.13
N MET A 85 2.08 -11.87 1.17
CA MET A 85 1.93 -13.32 1.04
C MET A 85 0.54 -13.70 0.50
N SER A 86 -0.52 -12.94 0.83
CA SER A 86 -1.87 -13.18 0.32
C SER A 86 -2.15 -12.48 -1.01
N LEU A 87 -1.45 -11.39 -1.32
CA LEU A 87 -1.54 -10.64 -2.59
C LEU A 87 -1.46 -11.52 -3.84
N PRO A 88 -0.50 -12.46 -4.01
CA PRO A 88 -0.43 -13.27 -5.22
C PRO A 88 -1.65 -14.17 -5.41
N ALA A 89 -2.21 -14.71 -4.32
CA ALA A 89 -3.46 -15.47 -4.39
C ALA A 89 -4.66 -14.55 -4.68
N LEU A 90 -4.68 -13.36 -4.08
CA LEU A 90 -5.72 -12.35 -4.28
C LEU A 90 -5.71 -11.80 -5.71
N LEU A 91 -4.53 -11.61 -6.31
CA LEU A 91 -4.37 -11.17 -7.70
C LEU A 91 -4.95 -12.17 -8.70
N ASN A 92 -4.87 -13.49 -8.43
CA ASN A 92 -5.52 -14.47 -9.30
C ASN A 92 -7.03 -14.24 -9.37
N VAL A 93 -7.68 -14.08 -8.21
CA VAL A 93 -9.13 -13.81 -8.15
C VAL A 93 -9.46 -12.42 -8.67
N ALA A 94 -8.68 -11.40 -8.30
CA ALA A 94 -8.87 -10.03 -8.75
C ALA A 94 -8.69 -9.89 -10.26
N SER A 95 -7.78 -10.66 -10.89
CA SER A 95 -7.60 -10.65 -12.35
C SER A 95 -8.83 -11.19 -13.07
N LEU A 96 -9.46 -12.25 -12.53
CA LEU A 96 -10.70 -12.80 -13.07
C LEU A 96 -11.87 -11.84 -12.89
N LEU A 97 -11.97 -11.20 -11.71
CA LEU A 97 -12.96 -10.14 -11.44
C LEU A 97 -12.76 -8.93 -12.35
N LEU A 98 -11.51 -8.50 -12.58
CA LEU A 98 -11.16 -7.39 -13.47
C LEU A 98 -11.53 -7.71 -14.92
N LEU A 99 -11.25 -8.93 -15.39
CA LEU A 99 -11.65 -9.37 -16.73
C LEU A 99 -13.17 -9.36 -16.88
N PHE A 100 -13.88 -9.87 -15.88
CA PHE A 100 -15.34 -9.84 -15.84
C PHE A 100 -15.83 -8.38 -15.92
N ALA A 101 -15.36 -7.50 -15.03
CA ALA A 101 -15.69 -6.08 -15.05
C ALA A 101 -15.37 -5.40 -16.39
N PHE A 102 -14.27 -5.79 -17.05
CA PHE A 102 -13.89 -5.26 -18.36
C PHE A 102 -14.89 -5.63 -19.47
N VAL A 103 -15.38 -6.88 -19.49
CA VAL A 103 -16.43 -7.30 -20.44
C VAL A 103 -17.71 -6.51 -20.18
N TYR A 104 -18.12 -6.37 -18.91
CA TYR A 104 -19.29 -5.56 -18.57
C TYR A 104 -19.09 -4.07 -18.86
N ALA A 105 -17.87 -3.56 -18.80
CA ALA A 105 -17.60 -2.17 -19.14
C ALA A 105 -17.85 -1.91 -20.62
N ILE A 106 -17.35 -2.79 -21.50
CA ILE A 106 -17.62 -2.68 -22.94
C ILE A 106 -19.12 -2.83 -23.22
N LEU A 107 -19.80 -3.79 -22.59
CA LEU A 107 -21.25 -3.95 -22.74
C LEU A 107 -22.03 -2.73 -22.24
N GLY A 108 -21.62 -2.16 -21.10
CA GLY A 108 -22.24 -0.98 -20.50
C GLY A 108 -22.09 0.25 -21.39
N MET A 109 -20.91 0.47 -21.97
CA MET A 109 -20.72 1.51 -22.98
C MET A 109 -21.61 1.28 -24.21
N ASN A 110 -21.70 0.05 -24.73
CA ASN A 110 -22.53 -0.21 -25.92
C ASN A 110 -24.04 -0.07 -25.66
N LEU A 111 -24.50 -0.26 -24.42
CA LEU A 111 -25.93 -0.26 -24.09
C LEU A 111 -26.43 1.08 -23.51
N PHE A 112 -25.60 1.78 -22.75
CA PHE A 112 -25.99 2.97 -21.98
C PHE A 112 -25.31 4.26 -22.43
N TYR A 113 -24.43 4.20 -23.44
CA TYR A 113 -23.90 5.40 -24.06
C TYR A 113 -25.00 6.12 -24.85
N ASP A 114 -25.33 7.33 -24.41
CA ASP A 114 -26.26 8.21 -25.10
C ASP A 114 -25.81 9.67 -24.95
N PRO A 115 -25.27 10.29 -26.01
CA PRO A 115 -24.75 11.66 -25.95
C PRO A 115 -25.85 12.74 -25.86
N ASP A 116 -27.10 12.40 -26.18
CA ASP A 116 -28.24 13.34 -26.15
C ASP A 116 -29.17 13.09 -24.95
N ASN A 117 -28.68 12.37 -23.93
CA ASN A 117 -29.51 11.95 -22.81
C ASN A 117 -30.01 13.14 -21.97
N PRO A 118 -31.33 13.32 -21.81
CA PRO A 118 -31.89 14.44 -21.05
C PRO A 118 -31.58 14.40 -19.54
N LEU A 119 -31.06 13.28 -19.03
CA LEU A 119 -30.68 13.10 -17.62
C LEU A 119 -29.22 13.52 -17.32
N TYR A 120 -28.50 14.02 -18.33
CA TYR A 120 -27.13 14.51 -18.19
C TYR A 120 -27.12 15.79 -17.33
N GLY A 121 -26.46 15.73 -16.17
CA GLY A 121 -26.44 16.81 -15.17
C GLY A 121 -27.33 16.58 -13.94
N GLU A 122 -28.30 15.66 -13.99
CA GLU A 122 -29.14 15.29 -12.84
C GLU A 122 -28.69 13.95 -12.23
N CYS A 123 -28.88 12.86 -12.98
CA CYS A 123 -28.56 11.49 -12.53
C CYS A 123 -27.21 11.01 -13.08
N ILE A 124 -26.86 11.41 -14.31
CA ILE A 124 -25.60 11.08 -14.97
C ILE A 124 -24.70 12.31 -14.87
N ARG A 125 -23.51 12.14 -14.30
CA ARG A 125 -22.53 13.23 -14.04
C ARG A 125 -21.26 12.95 -14.84
N ASP A 126 -20.44 13.98 -15.05
CA ASP A 126 -19.17 13.86 -15.80
C ASP A 126 -18.20 12.79 -15.27
N VAL A 127 -18.32 12.45 -13.98
CA VAL A 127 -17.51 11.41 -13.31
C VAL A 127 -18.22 10.07 -13.15
N VAL A 128 -19.53 9.99 -13.41
CA VAL A 128 -20.38 8.79 -13.33
C VAL A 128 -21.17 8.67 -14.63
N ASN A 129 -20.50 8.21 -15.69
CA ASN A 129 -21.07 8.05 -17.02
C ASN A 129 -20.52 6.81 -17.74
N PHE A 130 -21.14 6.48 -18.88
CA PHE A 130 -20.79 5.35 -19.74
C PHE A 130 -20.08 5.79 -21.04
N ASP A 131 -19.51 7.00 -21.04
CA ASP A 131 -18.97 7.63 -22.26
C ASP A 131 -17.55 7.18 -22.57
N SER A 132 -16.77 6.89 -21.53
CA SER A 132 -15.41 6.40 -21.66
C SER A 132 -15.22 5.09 -20.90
N LEU A 133 -14.27 4.29 -21.36
CA LEU A 133 -13.92 3.02 -20.71
C LEU A 133 -13.49 3.24 -19.26
N THR A 134 -12.72 4.29 -18.99
CA THR A 134 -12.26 4.61 -17.64
C THR A 134 -13.42 5.01 -16.72
N SER A 135 -14.34 5.85 -17.20
CA SER A 135 -15.53 6.23 -16.44
C SER A 135 -16.41 5.02 -16.15
N THR A 136 -16.65 4.18 -17.16
CA THR A 136 -17.49 2.98 -17.02
C THR A 136 -16.86 1.97 -16.05
N MET A 137 -15.55 1.79 -16.10
CA MET A 137 -14.81 0.96 -15.14
C MET A 137 -14.93 1.50 -13.71
N MET A 138 -14.92 2.82 -13.51
CA MET A 138 -15.16 3.41 -12.18
C MET A 138 -16.59 3.18 -11.70
N VAL A 139 -17.59 3.33 -12.57
CA VAL A 139 -18.99 3.04 -12.22
C VAL A 139 -19.15 1.58 -11.79
N LEU A 140 -18.61 0.64 -12.56
CA LEU A 140 -18.65 -0.79 -12.21
C LEU A 140 -17.86 -1.10 -10.94
N PHE A 141 -16.73 -0.44 -10.71
CA PHE A 141 -15.97 -0.58 -9.46
C PHE A 141 -16.78 -0.13 -8.24
N VAL A 142 -17.49 1.00 -8.36
CA VAL A 142 -18.40 1.48 -7.30
C VAL A 142 -19.51 0.47 -7.05
N VAL A 143 -20.13 -0.08 -8.10
CA VAL A 143 -21.18 -1.10 -7.94
C VAL A 143 -20.63 -2.35 -7.25
N VAL A 144 -19.46 -2.86 -7.66
CA VAL A 144 -18.85 -4.06 -7.07
C VAL A 144 -18.39 -3.86 -5.62
N THR A 145 -18.00 -2.64 -5.23
CA THR A 145 -17.57 -2.34 -3.85
C THR A 145 -18.71 -1.97 -2.92
N VAL A 146 -19.85 -1.54 -3.46
CA VAL A 146 -21.06 -1.19 -2.71
C VAL A 146 -22.00 -2.39 -2.54
N LEU A 147 -21.91 -3.40 -3.42
CA LEU A 147 -22.65 -4.66 -3.34
C LEU A 147 -22.11 -5.57 -2.21
#